data_AF-A0A2N2G4C7-F1
#
_entry.id   AF-A0A2N2G4C7-F1
#
_cell.length_a   1.000
_cell.length_b   1.000
_cell.length_c   1.000
_cell.angle_alpha   90.00
_cell.angle_beta   90.00
_cell.angle_gamma   90.00
#
_symmetry.space_group_name_H-M   'P 1'
#
loop_
_entity.id
_entity.type
_entity.pdbx_description
1 polymer ?
#
loop_
_entity_poly.entity_id
_entity_poly.type
_entity_poly.pdbx_seq_one_letter_code
_entity_poly.pdbx_strand_id
1 'polypeptide(L)'
;MLDISPILLLSSGIIFLLVLARLNSCLFKPLLKHMDDRAESIKKDLENAKSNGADVNGMLAEANDVIAKAKKEAAAIRDKAYNEAKDIADAKLISAKSDLETKYAEFTKELQNETAALKDSLVASMPQFNESLKAKLRSI
;
A
#
# COMPACT_ATOMS: atom_id res chain seq x y z
N MET A 1 38.36 19.47 -90.02
CA MET A 1 37.40 18.35 -90.06
C MET A 1 36.51 18.40 -88.83
N LEU A 2 35.62 19.39 -88.78
CA LEU A 2 34.50 19.42 -87.83
C LEU A 2 33.26 19.68 -88.69
N ASP A 3 32.88 18.67 -89.48
CA ASP A 3 31.55 18.61 -90.09
C ASP A 3 30.58 18.28 -88.97
N ILE A 4 30.11 19.30 -88.26
CA ILE A 4 29.00 19.17 -87.33
C ILE A 4 27.76 18.95 -88.19
N SER A 5 27.52 17.69 -88.54
CA SER A 5 26.31 17.27 -89.24
C SER A 5 25.12 17.46 -88.30
N PRO A 6 24.17 18.37 -88.59
CA PRO A 6 23.02 18.61 -87.72
C PRO A 6 22.20 17.34 -87.47
N ILE A 7 22.12 16.46 -88.48
CA ILE A 7 21.51 15.13 -88.38
C ILE A 7 22.19 14.24 -87.34
N LEU A 8 23.53 14.23 -87.28
CA LEU A 8 24.29 13.40 -86.33
C LEU A 8 24.13 13.91 -84.89
N LEU A 9 24.06 15.23 -84.73
CA LEU A 9 23.81 15.85 -83.43
C LEU A 9 22.40 15.51 -82.94
N LEU A 10 21.39 15.61 -83.81
CA LEU A 10 20.00 15.30 -83.50
C LEU A 10 19.80 13.81 -83.16
N SER A 11 20.41 12.90 -83.93
CA SER A 11 20.34 11.45 -83.67
C SER A 11 21.04 11.06 -82.37
N SER A 12 22.23 11.60 -82.11
CA SER A 12 22.94 11.39 -80.84
C SER A 12 22.17 11.95 -79.64
N GLY A 13 21.50 13.09 -79.81
CA GLY A 13 20.64 13.69 -78.80
C GLY A 13 19.42 12.84 -78.46
N ILE A 14 18.75 12.27 -79.48
CA ILE A 14 17.63 11.34 -79.27
C ILE A 14 18.08 10.08 -78.51
N ILE A 15 19.20 9.49 -78.91
CA ILE A 15 19.77 8.31 -78.25
C ILE A 15 20.14 8.64 -76.80
N PHE A 16 20.77 9.79 -76.56
CA PHE A 16 21.11 10.26 -75.22
C PHE A 16 19.87 10.46 -74.35
N LEU A 17 18.80 11.07 -74.87
CA LEU A 17 17.54 11.24 -74.15
C LEU A 17 16.86 9.90 -73.84
N LEU A 18 16.89 8.94 -74.77
CA LEU A 18 16.38 7.58 -74.52
C LEU A 18 17.16 6.87 -73.42
N VAL A 19 18.50 6.96 -73.43
CA VAL A 19 19.35 6.39 -72.38
C VAL A 19 19.09 7.08 -71.04
N LEU A 20 18.98 8.42 -71.00
CA LEU A 20 18.64 9.16 -69.79
C LEU A 20 17.27 8.76 -69.23
N ALA A 21 16.25 8.62 -70.08
CA ALA A 21 14.93 8.19 -69.66
C ALA A 21 14.97 6.76 -69.08
N ARG A 22 15.72 5.85 -69.72
CA ARG A 22 15.90 4.48 -69.22
C ARG A 22 16.65 4.46 -67.90
N LEU A 23 17.70 5.27 -67.77
CA LEU A 23 18.52 5.39 -66.55
C LEU A 23 17.74 6.02 -65.39
N ASN A 24 16.90 7.02 -65.66
CA ASN A 24 16.03 7.64 -64.65
C ASN A 24 15.10 6.60 -64.00
N SER A 25 14.46 5.76 -64.83
CA SER A 25 13.57 4.71 -64.34
C SER A 25 14.33 3.55 -63.68
N CYS A 26 15.50 3.17 -64.21
CA CYS A 26 16.23 1.98 -63.79
C CYS A 26 17.16 2.20 -62.58
N LEU A 27 17.72 3.39 -62.41
CA LEU A 27 18.77 3.65 -61.41
C LEU A 27 18.39 4.78 -60.45
N PHE A 28 18.02 5.96 -60.97
CA PHE A 28 17.78 7.12 -60.11
C PHE A 28 16.56 6.95 -59.21
N LYS A 29 15.42 6.51 -59.77
CA LYS A 29 14.21 6.22 -58.98
C LYS A 29 14.44 5.20 -57.85
N PRO A 30 14.97 3.99 -58.10
CA PRO A 30 15.17 3.02 -57.02
C PRO A 30 16.22 3.50 -55.99
N LEU A 31 17.26 4.22 -56.42
CA LEU A 31 18.28 4.72 -55.51
C LEU A 31 17.75 5.82 -54.58
N LEU A 32 16.99 6.77 -55.12
CA LEU A 32 16.34 7.81 -54.31
C LEU A 32 15.30 7.20 -53.37
N LYS A 33 14.49 6.25 -53.86
CA LYS A 33 13.54 5.53 -53.00
C LYS A 33 14.24 4.84 -51.83
N HIS A 34 15.37 4.17 -52.06
CA HIS A 34 16.11 3.54 -50.98
C HIS A 34 16.71 4.55 -49.98
N MET A 35 17.06 5.77 -50.42
CA MET A 35 17.47 6.83 -49.51
C MET A 35 16.31 7.34 -48.67
N ASP A 36 15.13 7.53 -49.28
CA ASP A 36 13.91 7.96 -48.60
C ASP A 36 13.43 6.91 -47.59
N ASP A 37 13.38 5.64 -47.99
CA ASP A 37 12.99 4.51 -47.12
C ASP A 37 13.92 4.43 -45.89
N ARG A 38 15.23 4.67 -46.08
CA ARG A 38 16.19 4.73 -44.96
C ARG A 38 15.97 5.92 -44.07
N ALA A 39 15.73 7.10 -44.63
CA ALA A 39 15.47 8.32 -43.86
C ALA A 39 14.18 8.18 -43.03
N GLU A 40 13.14 7.58 -43.61
CA GLU A 40 11.88 7.29 -42.93
C GLU A 40 12.05 6.24 -41.82
N SER A 41 12.79 5.16 -42.08
CA SER A 41 13.11 4.15 -41.06
C SER A 41 13.84 4.77 -39.87
N ILE A 42 14.89 5.57 -40.11
CA ILE A 42 15.66 6.22 -39.04
C ILE A 42 14.77 7.17 -38.23
N LYS A 43 13.92 7.94 -38.90
CA LYS A 43 12.98 8.85 -38.23
C LYS A 43 12.02 8.07 -37.34
N LYS A 44 11.46 6.97 -37.85
CA LYS A 44 10.54 6.10 -37.11
C LYS A 44 11.22 5.42 -35.93
N ASP A 45 12.45 4.93 -36.11
CA ASP A 45 13.22 4.30 -35.04
C ASP A 45 13.55 5.30 -33.91
N LEU A 46 13.88 6.54 -34.27
CA LEU A 46 14.11 7.62 -33.31
C LEU A 46 12.83 8.01 -32.56
N GLU A 47 11.69 8.06 -33.24
CA GLU A 47 10.38 8.34 -32.62
C GLU A 47 9.97 7.22 -31.66
N ASN A 48 10.09 5.96 -32.08
CA ASN A 48 9.83 4.80 -31.23
C ASN A 48 10.76 4.74 -30.01
N ALA A 49 12.05 5.06 -30.18
CA ALA A 49 12.98 5.11 -29.05
C ALA A 49 12.59 6.21 -28.04
N LYS A 50 12.12 7.36 -28.52
CA LYS A 50 11.61 8.44 -27.66
C LYS A 50 10.30 8.07 -26.97
N SER A 51 9.34 7.49 -27.67
CA SER A 51 8.06 7.07 -27.08
C SER A 51 8.29 6.02 -26.00
N ASN A 52 9.10 5.00 -26.29
CA ASN A 52 9.43 3.96 -25.32
C ASN A 52 10.14 4.54 -24.07
N GLY A 53 11.03 5.52 -24.24
CA GLY A 53 11.67 6.20 -23.12
C GLY A 53 10.69 7.05 -22.27
N ALA A 54 9.71 7.69 -22.91
CA ALA A 54 8.67 8.46 -22.21
C ALA A 54 7.71 7.53 -21.45
N ASP A 55 7.32 6.41 -22.05
CA ASP A 55 6.43 5.42 -21.45
C ASP A 55 7.08 4.80 -20.20
N VAL A 56 8.37 4.46 -20.24
CA VAL A 56 9.09 3.93 -19.08
C VAL A 56 9.11 4.93 -17.92
N ASN A 57 9.35 6.21 -18.17
CA ASN A 57 9.32 7.24 -17.13
C ASN A 57 7.91 7.44 -16.56
N GLY A 58 6.88 7.41 -17.41
CA GLY A 58 5.48 7.47 -16.99
C GLY A 58 5.10 6.29 -16.09
N MET A 59 5.44 5.07 -16.50
CA MET A 59 5.21 3.85 -15.71
C MET A 59 5.95 3.87 -14.37
N LEU A 60 7.17 4.41 -14.32
CA LEU A 60 7.94 4.52 -13.07
C LEU A 60 7.30 5.55 -12.11
N ALA A 61 6.81 6.67 -12.64
CA ALA A 61 6.09 7.67 -11.86
C ALA A 61 4.78 7.09 -11.28
N GLU A 62 4.02 6.36 -12.09
CA GLU A 62 2.77 5.70 -11.67
C GLU A 62 3.05 4.62 -10.62
N ALA A 63 4.07 3.78 -10.81
CA ALA A 63 4.48 2.78 -9.83
C ALA A 63 4.86 3.41 -8.48
N ASN A 64 5.60 4.52 -8.51
CA ASN A 64 5.96 5.26 -7.29
C ASN A 64 4.74 5.85 -6.58
N ASP A 65 3.76 6.40 -7.33
CA ASP A 65 2.52 6.92 -6.75
C ASP A 65 1.69 5.80 -6.09
N VAL A 66 1.58 4.64 -6.75
CA VAL A 66 0.90 3.45 -6.18
C VAL A 66 1.59 3.00 -4.90
N ILE A 67 2.93 2.92 -4.88
CA ILE A 67 3.69 2.54 -3.67
C ILE A 67 3.49 3.58 -2.57
N ALA A 68 3.49 4.87 -2.88
CA ALA A 68 3.28 5.94 -1.91
C ALA A 68 1.87 5.89 -1.30
N LYS A 69 0.84 5.67 -2.13
CA LYS A 69 -0.54 5.47 -1.67
C LYS A 69 -0.67 4.23 -0.78
N ALA A 70 -0.14 3.10 -1.21
CA ALA A 70 -0.16 1.86 -0.43
C ALA A 70 0.54 2.02 0.94
N LYS A 71 1.68 2.73 0.99
CA LYS A 71 2.36 3.04 2.25
C LYS A 71 1.52 3.93 3.18
N LYS A 72 0.84 4.94 2.63
CA LYS A 72 -0.04 5.84 3.38
C LYS A 72 -1.25 5.09 3.94
N GLU A 73 -1.87 4.23 3.12
CA GLU A 73 -2.99 3.39 3.55
C GLU A 73 -2.56 2.40 4.63
N ALA A 74 -1.41 1.73 4.46
CA ALA A 74 -0.87 0.83 5.46
C ALA A 74 -0.58 1.55 6.79
N ALA A 75 -0.02 2.76 6.75
CA ALA A 75 0.17 3.58 7.95
C ALA A 75 -1.17 3.92 8.62
N ALA A 76 -2.17 4.35 7.85
CA ALA A 76 -3.51 4.64 8.37
C ALA A 76 -4.19 3.41 8.99
N ILE A 77 -4.03 2.21 8.39
CA ILE A 77 -4.55 0.96 8.95
C ILE A 77 -3.87 0.64 10.28
N ARG A 78 -2.54 0.75 10.35
CA ARG A 78 -1.82 0.51 11.62
C ARG A 78 -2.25 1.49 12.71
N ASP A 79 -2.37 2.77 12.38
CA ASP A 79 -2.74 3.79 13.35
C ASP A 79 -4.18 3.58 13.84
N LYS A 80 -5.11 3.21 12.94
CA LYS A 80 -6.47 2.81 13.34
C LYS A 80 -6.46 1.59 14.25
N ALA A 81 -5.75 0.52 13.87
CA ALA A 81 -5.68 -0.69 14.67
C ALA A 81 -5.06 -0.44 16.06
N TYR A 82 -4.05 0.44 16.13
CA TYR A 82 -3.43 0.83 17.40
C TYR A 82 -4.40 1.62 18.28
N ASN A 83 -5.12 2.59 17.71
CA ASN A 83 -6.11 3.37 18.44
C ASN A 83 -7.28 2.51 18.91
N GLU A 84 -7.82 1.64 18.05
CA GLU A 84 -8.88 0.69 18.43
C GLU A 84 -8.43 -0.25 19.54
N ALA A 85 -7.21 -0.79 19.46
CA ALA A 85 -6.66 -1.65 20.50
C ALA A 85 -6.50 -0.88 21.83
N LYS A 86 -6.08 0.38 21.77
CA LYS A 86 -5.96 1.25 22.94
C LYS A 86 -7.33 1.55 23.56
N ASP A 87 -8.33 1.90 22.75
CA ASP A 87 -9.68 2.18 23.22
C ASP A 87 -10.31 0.94 23.88
N ILE A 88 -10.11 -0.24 23.30
CA ILE A 88 -10.55 -1.51 23.89
C ILE A 88 -9.83 -1.79 25.21
N ALA A 89 -8.53 -1.54 25.28
CA ALA A 89 -7.75 -1.72 26.51
C ALA A 89 -8.21 -0.77 27.62
N ASP A 90 -8.42 0.51 27.30
CA ASP A 90 -8.91 1.51 28.23
C ASP A 90 -10.33 1.19 28.71
N ALA A 91 -11.22 0.78 27.79
CA ALA A 91 -12.57 0.33 28.15
C ALA A 91 -12.56 -0.90 29.08
N LYS A 92 -11.72 -1.90 28.79
CA LYS A 92 -11.56 -3.07 29.66
C LYS A 92 -11.00 -2.69 31.03
N LEU A 93 -10.06 -1.75 31.08
CA LEU A 93 -9.46 -1.30 32.33
C LEU A 93 -10.49 -0.55 33.20
N ILE A 94 -11.31 0.31 32.59
CA ILE A 94 -12.42 0.99 33.27
C ILE A 94 -13.44 -0.02 33.79
N SER A 95 -13.86 -0.98 32.96
CA SER A 95 -14.79 -2.04 33.36
C SER A 95 -14.22 -2.86 34.52
N ALA A 96 -12.97 -3.31 34.42
CA ALA A 96 -12.33 -4.09 35.47
C ALA A 96 -12.21 -3.31 36.80
N LYS A 97 -11.93 -2.00 36.74
CA LYS A 97 -11.94 -1.14 37.93
C LYS A 97 -13.33 -1.02 38.55
N SER A 98 -14.35 -0.79 37.73
CA SER A 98 -15.74 -0.71 38.19
C SER A 98 -16.23 -2.03 38.81
N ASP A 99 -15.85 -3.16 38.22
CA ASP A 99 -16.18 -4.49 38.74
C ASP A 99 -15.47 -4.75 40.07
N LEU A 100 -14.20 -4.30 40.18
CA LEU A 100 -13.43 -4.42 41.42
C LEU A 100 -14.03 -3.56 42.54
N GLU A 101 -14.43 -2.32 42.25
CA GLU A 101 -15.10 -1.45 43.21
C GLU A 101 -16.42 -2.04 43.69
N THR A 102 -17.23 -2.59 42.77
CA THR A 102 -18.48 -3.27 43.10
C THR A 102 -18.23 -4.46 44.02
N LYS A 103 -17.30 -5.35 43.64
CA LYS A 103 -16.93 -6.52 44.47
C LYS A 103 -16.38 -6.13 45.83
N TYR A 104 -15.60 -5.04 45.90
CA TYR A 104 -15.06 -4.56 47.16
C TYR A 104 -16.15 -4.00 48.08
N ALA A 105 -17.13 -3.27 47.52
CA ALA A 105 -18.28 -2.78 48.26
C ALA A 105 -19.16 -3.93 48.77
N GLU A 106 -19.41 -4.94 47.93
CA GLU A 106 -20.12 -6.17 48.32
C GLU A 106 -19.38 -6.91 49.42
N PHE A 107 -18.07 -7.15 49.26
CA PHE A 107 -17.23 -7.80 50.27
C PHE A 107 -17.26 -7.05 51.61
N THR A 108 -17.17 -5.72 51.60
CA THR A 108 -17.21 -4.92 52.83
C THR A 108 -18.55 -5.05 53.54
N LYS A 109 -19.65 -5.10 52.78
CA LYS A 109 -21.00 -5.28 53.31
C LYS A 109 -21.19 -6.69 53.88
N GLU A 110 -20.72 -7.72 53.17
CA GLU A 110 -20.72 -9.12 53.64
C GLU A 110 -19.95 -9.23 54.96
N LEU A 111 -18.76 -8.63 55.04
CA LEU A 111 -17.89 -8.68 56.22
C LEU A 111 -18.49 -7.97 57.43
N GLN A 112 -19.22 -6.86 57.21
CA GLN A 112 -20.01 -6.21 58.27
C GLN A 112 -21.15 -7.11 58.76
N ASN A 113 -21.88 -7.75 57.85
CA ASN A 113 -22.97 -8.67 58.20
C ASN A 113 -22.45 -9.89 58.97
N GLU A 114 -21.35 -10.50 58.52
CA GLU A 114 -20.69 -11.63 59.20
C GLU A 114 -20.19 -11.21 60.59
N THR A 115 -19.61 -10.02 60.73
CA THR A 115 -19.14 -9.51 62.03
C THR A 115 -20.31 -9.30 63.00
N ALA A 116 -21.44 -8.79 62.51
CA ALA A 116 -22.65 -8.63 63.32
C ALA A 116 -23.21 -10.00 63.74
N ALA A 117 -23.36 -10.93 62.79
CA ALA A 117 -23.84 -12.29 63.08
C ALA A 117 -22.92 -13.05 64.04
N LEU A 118 -21.60 -12.90 63.90
CA LEU A 118 -20.63 -13.50 64.81
C LEU A 118 -20.74 -12.90 66.22
N LYS A 119 -20.90 -11.57 66.34
CA LYS A 119 -21.14 -10.91 67.63
C LYS A 119 -22.41 -11.45 68.30
N ASP A 120 -23.51 -11.53 67.56
CA ASP A 120 -24.78 -12.02 68.09
C ASP A 120 -24.67 -13.47 68.54
N SER A 121 -24.00 -14.32 67.75
CA SER A 121 -23.71 -15.72 68.10
C SER A 121 -22.82 -15.84 69.36
N LEU A 122 -21.80 -14.98 69.49
CA LEU A 122 -20.91 -14.96 70.65
C LEU A 122 -21.66 -14.52 71.92
N VAL A 123 -22.53 -13.52 71.81
CA VAL A 123 -23.39 -13.07 72.92
C VAL A 123 -24.37 -14.18 73.32
N ALA A 124 -24.97 -14.87 72.36
CA ALA A 124 -25.90 -15.97 72.62
C ALA A 124 -25.22 -17.18 73.29
N SER A 125 -23.92 -17.42 73.02
CA SER A 125 -23.12 -18.50 73.62
C SER A 125 -22.44 -18.11 74.94
N MET A 126 -22.40 -16.82 75.27
CA MET A 126 -21.83 -16.29 76.53
C MET A 126 -22.43 -16.88 77.83
N PRO A 127 -23.76 -17.16 77.92
CA PRO A 127 -24.36 -17.80 79.09
C PRO A 127 -23.84 -19.24 79.32
N GLN A 128 -23.71 -20.02 78.24
CA GLN A 128 -23.16 -21.38 78.31
C GLN A 128 -21.69 -21.37 78.72
N PHE A 129 -20.94 -20.38 78.23
CA PHE A 129 -19.56 -20.18 78.65
C PHE A 129 -19.45 -19.83 80.14
N ASN A 130 -20.31 -18.93 80.64
CA ASN A 130 -20.37 -18.57 82.06
C ASN A 130 -20.79 -19.73 82.96
N GLU A 131 -21.73 -20.58 82.52
CA GLU A 131 -22.06 -21.82 83.24
C GLU A 131 -20.86 -22.78 83.30
N SER A 132 -20.16 -22.97 82.18
CA SER A 132 -18.99 -23.85 82.14
C SER A 132 -17.86 -23.36 83.05
N LEU A 133 -17.66 -22.04 83.15
CA LEU A 133 -16.71 -21.40 84.06
C LEU A 133 -17.13 -21.59 85.53
N LYS A 134 -18.40 -21.34 85.86
CA LYS A 134 -18.91 -21.61 87.23
C LYS A 134 -18.78 -23.07 87.61
N ALA A 135 -19.04 -24.00 86.69
CA ALA A 135 -18.91 -25.43 86.93
C ALA A 135 -17.45 -25.82 87.22
N LYS A 136 -16.49 -25.30 86.43
CA LYS A 136 -15.04 -25.48 86.67
C LYS A 136 -14.57 -24.85 87.98
N LEU A 137 -15.06 -23.67 88.33
CA LEU A 137 -14.72 -22.99 89.59
C LEU A 137 -15.31 -23.68 90.82
N ARG A 138 -16.45 -24.35 90.69
CA ARG A 138 -17.05 -25.18 91.77
C ARG A 138 -16.39 -26.55 91.91
N SER A 139 -15.61 -26.99 90.92
CA SER A 139 -14.87 -28.25 90.95
C SER A 139 -13.41 -28.09 91.41
N ILE A 140 -13.04 -26.90 91.87
CA ILE A 140 -11.78 -26.57 92.57
C ILE A 140 -12.16 -26.28 94.02
#